data_AF-A0A023FG00-F1
#
_entry.id   AF-A0A023FG00-F1
#
_cell.length_a   1.000
_cell.length_b   1.000
_cell.length_c   1.000
_cell.angle_alpha   90.00
_cell.angle_beta   90.00
_cell.angle_gamma   90.00
#
_symmetry.space_group_name_H-M   'P 1'
#
loop_
_entity.id
_entity.type
_entity.pdbx_description
1 polymer ?
#
loop_
_entity_poly.entity_id
_entity_poly.type
_entity_poly.pdbx_seq_one_letter_code
_entity_poly.pdbx_strand_id
1 'polypeptide(L)'
;MSIAFLSESSVEDELERESQSDVFTVLLSYFVMFVYVSLALGQYRSWRTALVDSQVTLGLAGVVIVLASVASSLGLFSYFGTPATLIIIEVIPFLVLAVGVDNIFILVQGFQRDDGSEDEPVEDKVARVVGNLGPSLLLASFSEATCFFLGGLSTMPAVRTFALYAGLALLLDFALQMTCFVALLTLDARRQRSQRLDVCCCISGSNSIMIEDDSSEGCLYNGFTHHYAPFLMKGPVRLIVLLLFVGWTCFSCGALMNTRIGLDQEISMPLDSYLQDYFRMQKTALAVGPPLYFVVRPGYNYTRFEDQSLICGSPGCSSQSLQSQISLAAVYSNVTKISEPPFSWIDDYFTWTKTPACCEMDNATMAFCPRNHTRPK
;
A
#
# COMPACT_ATOMS: atom_id res chain seq x y z
N MET A 1 -26.13 -25.56 18.49
CA MET A 1 -26.36 -25.26 17.07
C MET A 1 -25.51 -24.04 16.75
N SER A 2 -24.46 -24.19 15.95
CA SER A 2 -23.65 -23.08 15.46
C SER A 2 -24.20 -22.64 14.10
N ILE A 3 -24.41 -21.34 13.93
CA ILE A 3 -24.94 -20.74 12.69
C ILE A 3 -23.85 -19.82 12.17
N ALA A 4 -23.41 -20.03 10.94
CA ALA A 4 -22.56 -19.09 10.21
C ALA A 4 -23.36 -18.45 9.08
N PHE A 5 -23.17 -17.15 8.88
CA PHE A 5 -23.92 -16.36 7.91
C PHE A 5 -23.00 -15.33 7.26
N LEU A 6 -23.42 -14.88 6.08
CA LEU A 6 -22.74 -13.85 5.29
C LEU A 6 -23.82 -12.91 4.73
N SER A 7 -23.62 -11.61 4.90
CA SER A 7 -24.26 -10.58 4.07
C SER A 7 -23.27 -10.11 3.02
N GLU A 8 -23.76 -9.59 1.90
CA GLU A 8 -22.91 -9.01 0.85
C GLU A 8 -22.07 -7.83 1.41
N SER A 9 -22.63 -7.02 2.31
CA SER A 9 -21.93 -5.92 2.96
C SER A 9 -20.96 -6.36 4.07
N SER A 10 -21.12 -7.57 4.63
CA SER A 10 -20.36 -8.02 5.81
C SER A 10 -18.86 -7.93 5.62
N VAL A 11 -18.37 -8.21 4.41
CA VAL A 11 -16.94 -8.17 4.08
C VAL A 11 -16.39 -6.75 4.14
N GLU A 12 -17.13 -5.79 3.60
CA GLU A 12 -16.75 -4.38 3.60
C GLU A 12 -16.81 -3.81 5.02
N ASP A 13 -17.88 -4.13 5.76
CA ASP A 13 -18.10 -3.67 7.13
C ASP A 13 -17.00 -4.18 8.10
N GLU A 14 -16.60 -5.45 7.99
CA GLU A 14 -15.55 -6.01 8.85
C GLU A 14 -14.15 -5.48 8.51
N LEU A 15 -13.87 -5.20 7.23
CA LEU A 15 -12.62 -4.56 6.82
C LEU A 15 -12.52 -3.12 7.34
N GLU A 16 -13.62 -2.36 7.30
CA GLU A 16 -13.65 -1.00 7.84
C GLU A 16 -13.50 -1.00 9.38
N ARG A 17 -14.10 -1.99 10.06
CA ARG A 17 -13.96 -2.17 11.52
C ARG A 17 -12.50 -2.36 11.95
N GLU A 18 -11.74 -3.23 11.27
CA GLU A 18 -10.33 -3.43 11.60
C GLU A 18 -9.51 -2.16 11.42
N SER A 19 -9.74 -1.45 10.30
CA SER A 19 -8.99 -0.23 10.02
C SER A 19 -9.20 0.83 11.11
N GLN A 20 -10.42 0.99 11.64
CA GLN A 20 -10.67 1.92 12.74
C GLN A 20 -9.96 1.52 14.04
N SER A 21 -9.87 0.22 14.32
CA SER A 21 -9.17 -0.29 15.50
C SER A 21 -7.66 0.02 15.45
N ASP A 22 -7.05 -0.04 14.26
CA ASP A 22 -5.62 0.18 14.08
C ASP A 22 -5.20 1.66 14.16
N VAL A 23 -6.13 2.62 13.99
CA VAL A 23 -5.84 4.06 14.03
C VAL A 23 -5.11 4.47 15.32
N PHE A 24 -5.50 3.92 16.48
CA PHE A 24 -4.85 4.26 17.75
C PHE A 24 -3.38 3.78 17.79
N THR A 25 -3.13 2.56 17.32
CA THR A 25 -1.77 1.99 17.25
C THR A 25 -0.89 2.80 16.30
N VAL A 26 -1.45 3.23 15.17
CA VAL A 26 -0.77 4.09 14.19
C VAL A 26 -0.45 5.48 14.77
N LEU A 27 -1.39 6.12 15.48
CA LEU A 27 -1.12 7.41 16.14
C LEU A 27 -0.03 7.30 17.20
N LEU A 28 -0.02 6.20 17.98
CA LEU A 28 1.01 5.94 18.97
C LEU A 28 2.39 5.74 18.31
N SER A 29 2.46 5.03 17.17
CA SER A 29 3.71 4.83 16.45
C SER A 29 4.28 6.14 15.90
N TYR A 30 3.43 7.02 15.34
CA TYR A 30 3.84 8.36 14.92
C TYR A 30 4.33 9.23 16.08
N PHE A 31 3.67 9.17 17.23
CA PHE A 31 4.11 9.89 18.42
C PHE A 31 5.49 9.42 18.89
N VAL A 32 5.73 8.10 18.94
CA VAL A 32 7.03 7.54 19.33
C VAL A 32 8.11 7.92 18.33
N MET A 33 7.83 7.86 17.03
CA MET A 33 8.77 8.31 16.00
C MET A 33 9.10 9.81 16.12
N PHE A 34 8.11 10.66 16.37
CA PHE A 34 8.32 12.08 16.60
C PHE A 34 9.23 12.34 17.81
N VAL A 35 8.96 11.67 18.94
CA VAL A 35 9.81 11.75 20.13
C VAL A 35 11.23 11.30 19.79
N TYR A 36 11.39 10.19 19.08
CA TYR A 36 12.70 9.70 18.66
C TYR A 36 13.46 10.72 17.81
N VAL A 37 12.85 11.27 16.75
CA VAL A 37 13.48 12.26 15.87
C VAL A 37 13.88 13.51 16.65
N SER A 38 12.98 14.03 17.49
CA SER A 38 13.24 15.23 18.30
C SER A 38 14.40 15.04 19.28
N LEU A 39 14.53 13.84 19.88
CA LEU A 39 15.59 13.52 20.81
C LEU A 39 16.92 13.20 20.11
N ALA A 40 16.88 12.47 18.99
CA ALA A 40 18.08 11.99 18.30
C ALA A 40 18.78 13.07 17.47
N LEU A 41 18.08 14.12 17.03
CA LEU A 41 18.71 15.29 16.40
C LEU A 41 19.45 16.18 17.42
N GLY A 42 19.01 16.17 18.68
CA GLY A 42 19.67 16.92 19.76
C GLY A 42 21.00 16.30 20.17
N GLN A 43 22.09 17.06 20.07
CA GLN A 43 23.38 16.67 20.63
C GLN A 43 23.46 17.11 22.09
N TYR A 44 23.22 16.19 23.02
CA TYR A 44 23.33 16.47 24.45
C TYR A 44 24.80 16.50 24.90
N ARG A 45 25.48 17.64 24.76
CA ARG A 45 26.84 17.85 25.28
C ARG A 45 26.86 17.93 26.82
N SER A 46 25.87 18.57 27.44
CA SER A 46 25.80 18.72 28.90
C SER A 46 24.35 18.85 29.41
N TRP A 47 24.06 18.29 30.58
CA TRP A 47 22.73 18.38 31.23
C TRP A 47 22.28 19.83 31.52
N ARG A 48 23.22 20.78 31.59
CA ARG A 48 22.92 22.21 31.82
C ARG A 48 22.63 23.00 30.55
N THR A 49 23.18 22.61 29.41
CA THR A 49 22.92 23.23 28.10
C THR A 49 21.93 22.45 27.24
N ALA A 50 21.48 21.28 27.71
CA ALA A 50 20.55 20.39 27.02
C ALA A 50 19.26 21.06 26.51
N LEU A 51 18.76 22.12 27.15
CA LEU A 51 17.57 22.86 26.72
C LEU A 51 17.86 23.97 25.68
N VAL A 52 19.13 24.36 25.52
CA VAL A 52 19.60 25.29 24.48
C VAL A 52 20.08 24.50 23.25
N ASP A 53 20.70 23.34 23.48
CA ASP A 53 21.23 22.44 22.45
C ASP A 53 20.16 21.48 21.89
N SER A 54 18.96 21.45 22.48
CA SER A 54 17.86 20.68 21.92
C SER A 54 17.47 21.25 20.55
N GLN A 55 17.15 20.37 19.60
CA GLN A 55 16.66 20.74 18.27
C GLN A 55 15.23 20.25 18.07
N VAL A 56 14.40 20.43 19.11
CA VAL A 56 13.01 19.99 19.12
C VAL A 56 12.19 20.79 18.10
N THR A 57 12.46 22.09 17.96
CA THR A 57 11.79 22.94 16.96
C THR A 57 12.12 22.53 15.53
N LEU A 58 13.37 22.17 15.25
CA LEU A 58 13.82 21.70 13.95
C LEU A 58 13.22 20.32 13.62
N GLY A 59 13.20 19.40 14.59
CA GLY A 59 12.55 18.09 14.46
C GLY A 59 11.05 18.20 14.21
N LEU A 60 10.34 19.07 14.95
CA LEU A 60 8.92 19.34 14.74
C LEU A 60 8.64 19.94 13.38
N ALA A 61 9.42 20.93 12.97
CA ALA A 61 9.27 21.51 11.64
C ALA A 61 9.56 20.49 10.53
N GLY A 62 10.54 19.61 10.72
CA GLY A 62 10.83 18.50 9.81
C GLY A 62 9.62 17.59 9.61
N VAL A 63 9.01 17.11 10.70
CA VAL A 63 7.80 16.26 10.63
C VAL A 63 6.63 17.01 9.99
N VAL A 64 6.42 18.29 10.32
CA VAL A 64 5.36 19.10 9.70
C VAL A 64 5.59 19.26 8.18
N ILE A 65 6.83 19.43 7.74
CA ILE A 65 7.18 19.52 6.31
C ILE A 65 6.86 18.21 5.58
N VAL A 66 7.22 17.06 6.16
CA VAL A 66 6.89 15.74 5.62
C VAL A 66 5.36 15.55 5.54
N LEU A 67 4.62 15.89 6.60
CA LEU A 67 3.16 15.78 6.57
C LEU A 67 2.53 16.73 5.54
N ALA A 68 3.11 17.93 5.37
CA ALA A 68 2.69 18.88 4.35
C ALA A 68 2.95 18.36 2.93
N SER A 69 4.04 17.62 2.67
CA SER A 69 4.32 17.03 1.37
C SER A 69 3.30 15.93 1.01
N VAL A 70 2.96 15.08 1.98
CA VAL A 70 1.92 14.04 1.84
C VAL A 70 0.55 14.68 1.60
N ALA A 71 0.18 15.68 2.39
CA ALA A 71 -1.08 16.42 2.21
C ALA A 71 -1.15 17.13 0.85
N SER A 72 -0.03 17.68 0.38
CA SER A 72 0.07 18.32 -0.94
C SER A 72 -0.11 17.32 -2.09
N SER A 73 0.49 16.14 -1.98
CA SER A 73 0.31 15.06 -2.96
C SER A 73 -1.15 14.58 -3.01
N LEU A 74 -1.75 14.31 -1.84
CA LEU A 74 -3.16 13.94 -1.71
C LEU A 74 -4.08 15.02 -2.29
N GLY A 75 -3.82 16.30 -1.99
CA GLY A 75 -4.61 17.43 -2.48
C GLY A 75 -4.54 17.59 -3.99
N LEU A 76 -3.35 17.43 -4.59
CA LEU A 76 -3.15 17.55 -6.03
C LEU A 76 -3.85 16.42 -6.80
N PHE A 77 -3.76 15.18 -6.32
CA PHE A 77 -4.47 14.05 -6.92
C PHE A 77 -5.97 14.04 -6.66
N SER A 78 -6.41 14.59 -5.52
CA SER A 78 -7.83 14.84 -5.23
C SER A 78 -8.40 15.89 -6.18
N TYR A 79 -7.64 16.94 -6.52
CA TYR A 79 -8.02 17.93 -7.54
C TYR A 79 -8.22 17.30 -8.93
N PHE A 80 -7.44 16.28 -9.28
CA PHE A 80 -7.63 15.50 -10.51
C PHE A 80 -8.76 14.44 -10.42
N GLY A 81 -9.48 14.37 -9.30
CA GLY A 81 -10.64 13.50 -9.13
C GLY A 81 -10.31 12.02 -8.93
N THR A 82 -9.08 11.69 -8.52
CA THR A 82 -8.72 10.29 -8.22
C THR A 82 -9.11 9.92 -6.78
N PRO A 83 -9.82 8.80 -6.55
CA PRO A 83 -10.23 8.41 -5.21
C PRO A 83 -9.02 7.95 -4.38
N ALA A 84 -8.91 8.47 -3.15
CA ALA A 84 -7.94 7.98 -2.18
C ALA A 84 -8.46 6.70 -1.53
N THR A 85 -7.59 5.69 -1.40
CA THR A 85 -7.90 4.42 -0.74
C THR A 85 -7.39 4.43 0.70
N LEU A 86 -7.93 3.55 1.54
CA LEU A 86 -7.54 3.42 2.95
C LEU A 86 -6.04 3.10 3.11
N ILE A 87 -5.54 2.20 2.25
CA ILE A 87 -4.11 1.81 2.17
C ILE A 87 -3.21 3.03 1.94
N ILE A 88 -3.64 3.98 1.10
CA ILE A 88 -2.86 5.19 0.81
C ILE A 88 -2.73 6.07 2.06
N ILE A 89 -3.83 6.28 2.78
CA ILE A 89 -3.87 7.13 3.98
C ILE A 89 -3.00 6.53 5.10
N GLU A 90 -2.93 5.22 5.18
CA GLU A 90 -2.16 4.52 6.21
C GLU A 90 -0.67 4.40 5.89
N VAL A 91 -0.33 3.94 4.68
CA VAL A 91 1.05 3.54 4.33
C VAL A 91 1.90 4.70 3.82
N ILE A 92 1.33 5.63 3.04
CA ILE A 92 2.12 6.72 2.43
C ILE A 92 2.75 7.64 3.48
N PRO A 93 2.05 8.11 4.53
CA PRO A 93 2.68 8.99 5.50
C PRO A 93 3.83 8.30 6.24
N PHE A 94 3.75 6.98 6.48
CA PHE A 94 4.84 6.23 7.10
C PHE A 94 6.06 6.14 6.18
N LEU A 95 5.84 5.82 4.90
CA LEU A 95 6.88 5.71 3.89
C LEU A 95 7.61 7.04 3.69
N VAL A 96 6.86 8.13 3.49
CA VAL A 96 7.44 9.46 3.23
C VAL A 96 8.11 10.00 4.49
N LEU A 97 7.57 9.71 5.69
CA LEU A 97 8.25 10.05 6.94
C LEU A 97 9.59 9.32 7.09
N ALA A 98 9.67 8.03 6.76
CA ALA A 98 10.92 7.28 6.85
C ALA A 98 12.01 7.88 5.95
N VAL A 99 11.68 8.19 4.69
CA VAL A 99 12.63 8.80 3.74
C VAL A 99 12.95 10.25 4.13
N GLY A 100 11.94 11.05 4.46
CA GLY A 100 12.13 12.46 4.73
C GLY A 100 12.91 12.72 6.01
N VAL A 101 12.70 11.89 7.04
CA VAL A 101 13.50 11.93 8.27
C VAL A 101 14.96 11.58 7.99
N ASP A 102 15.26 10.60 7.13
CA ASP A 102 16.64 10.24 6.76
C ASP A 102 17.37 11.42 6.09
N ASN A 103 16.72 12.08 5.12
CA ASN A 103 17.26 13.27 4.47
C ASN A 103 17.53 14.41 5.47
N ILE A 104 16.60 14.64 6.41
CA ILE A 104 16.74 15.63 7.48
C ILE A 104 17.93 15.29 8.39
N PHE A 105 18.08 14.03 8.79
CA PHE A 105 19.22 13.58 9.61
C PHE A 105 20.55 13.79 8.89
N ILE A 106 20.64 13.43 7.61
CA ILE A 106 21.86 13.63 6.82
C ILE A 106 22.24 15.11 6.76
N LEU A 107 21.28 16.01 6.52
CA LEU A 107 21.53 17.45 6.47
C LEU A 107 21.98 18.01 7.83
N VAL A 108 21.26 17.67 8.91
CA VAL A 108 21.57 18.19 10.25
C VAL A 108 22.90 17.66 10.76
N GLN A 109 23.16 16.37 10.63
CA GLN A 109 24.45 15.79 11.02
C GLN A 109 25.59 16.32 10.16
N GLY A 110 25.36 16.50 8.86
CA GLY A 110 26.31 17.16 7.97
C GLY A 110 26.69 18.56 8.42
N PHE A 111 25.71 19.35 8.85
CA PHE A 111 25.92 20.69 9.37
C PHE A 111 26.65 20.71 10.72
N GLN A 112 26.28 19.79 11.62
CA GLN A 112 26.89 19.66 12.94
C GLN A 112 28.34 19.16 12.89
N ARG A 113 28.72 18.41 11.85
CA ARG A 113 30.06 17.82 11.68
C ARG A 113 31.03 18.70 10.90
N ASP A 114 30.54 19.71 10.20
CA ASP A 114 31.39 20.64 9.48
C ASP A 114 32.01 21.62 10.49
N ASP A 115 33.29 21.47 10.78
CA ASP A 115 34.07 22.42 11.57
C ASP A 115 34.42 23.64 10.68
N GLY A 116 33.44 24.52 10.51
CA GLY A 116 33.64 25.80 9.83
C GLY A 116 34.52 26.74 10.66
N SER A 117 35.16 27.71 10.03
CA SER A 117 35.91 28.74 10.76
C SER A 117 34.95 29.61 11.59
N GLU A 118 35.33 29.98 12.82
CA GLU A 118 34.49 30.78 13.73
C GLU A 118 33.98 32.10 13.10
N ASP A 119 34.76 32.71 12.21
CA ASP A 119 34.46 33.98 11.53
C ASP A 119 33.55 33.83 10.28
N GLU A 120 33.20 32.61 9.87
CA GLU A 120 32.36 32.38 8.68
C GLU A 120 30.88 32.71 8.98
N PRO A 121 30.18 33.46 8.12
CA PRO A 121 28.74 33.68 8.26
C PRO A 121 27.99 32.33 8.18
N VAL A 122 26.90 32.20 8.95
CA VAL A 122 26.12 30.95 9.05
C VAL A 122 25.61 30.51 7.67
N GLU A 123 25.29 31.49 6.83
CA GLU A 123 24.74 31.31 5.50
C GLU A 123 25.73 30.60 4.58
N ASP A 124 27.01 30.99 4.62
CA ASP A 124 28.06 30.39 3.78
C ASP A 124 28.37 28.96 4.25
N LYS A 125 28.37 28.72 5.57
CA LYS A 125 28.50 27.37 6.14
C LYS A 125 27.36 26.46 5.68
N VAL A 126 26.11 26.89 5.79
CA VAL A 126 24.96 26.09 5.35
C VAL A 126 25.00 25.88 3.83
N ALA A 127 25.35 26.90 3.05
CA ALA A 127 25.47 26.79 1.59
C ALA A 127 26.54 25.76 1.18
N ARG A 128 27.69 25.73 1.86
CA ARG A 128 28.75 24.74 1.63
C ARG A 128 28.28 23.33 1.95
N VAL A 129 27.66 23.13 3.12
CA VAL A 129 27.14 21.81 3.55
C VAL A 129 26.08 21.29 2.59
N VAL A 130 25.10 22.14 2.23
CA VAL A 130 24.04 21.79 1.27
C VAL A 130 24.61 21.57 -0.13
N GLY A 131 25.64 22.32 -0.54
CA GLY A 131 26.35 22.11 -1.81
C GLY A 131 27.06 20.75 -1.87
N ASN A 132 27.59 20.28 -0.73
CA ASN A 132 28.29 18.99 -0.64
C ASN A 132 27.32 17.79 -0.55
N LEU A 133 26.24 17.91 0.21
CA LEU A 133 25.30 16.81 0.47
C LEU A 133 24.12 16.77 -0.51
N GLY A 134 23.72 17.94 -1.05
CA GLY A 134 22.57 18.11 -1.92
C GLY A 134 22.57 17.21 -3.15
N PRO A 135 23.69 17.00 -3.88
CA PRO A 135 23.71 16.10 -5.03
C PRO A 135 23.34 14.65 -4.68
N SER A 136 23.79 14.16 -3.53
CA SER A 136 23.48 12.80 -3.05
C SER A 136 22.00 12.67 -2.69
N LEU A 137 21.44 13.66 -1.99
CA LEU A 137 20.02 13.70 -1.60
C LEU A 137 19.10 13.80 -2.83
N LEU A 138 19.49 14.60 -3.83
CA LEU A 138 18.77 14.74 -5.08
C LEU A 138 18.76 13.42 -5.85
N LEU A 139 19.91 12.76 -5.96
CA LEU A 139 20.01 11.47 -6.66
C LEU A 139 19.15 10.39 -6.00
N ALA A 140 19.16 10.31 -4.67
CA ALA A 140 18.34 9.37 -3.91
C ALA A 140 16.85 9.63 -4.14
N SER A 141 16.39 10.85 -3.86
CA SER A 141 14.97 11.23 -3.95
C SER A 141 14.42 11.09 -5.38
N PHE A 142 15.21 11.46 -6.39
CA PHE A 142 14.82 11.34 -7.79
C PHE A 142 14.75 9.88 -8.25
N SER A 143 15.69 9.03 -7.79
CA SER A 143 15.68 7.60 -8.08
C SER A 143 14.47 6.91 -7.46
N GLU A 144 14.15 7.21 -6.19
CA GLU A 144 12.98 6.67 -5.50
C GLU A 144 11.68 7.11 -6.16
N ALA A 145 11.53 8.41 -6.45
CA ALA A 145 10.38 8.93 -7.16
C ALA A 145 10.19 8.23 -8.52
N THR A 146 11.26 8.09 -9.30
CA THR A 146 11.20 7.42 -10.60
C THR A 146 10.80 5.94 -10.46
N CYS A 147 11.32 5.25 -9.45
CA CYS A 147 10.93 3.87 -9.15
C CYS A 147 9.43 3.75 -8.84
N PHE A 148 8.88 4.63 -8.00
CA PHE A 148 7.44 4.66 -7.72
C PHE A 148 6.62 5.03 -8.96
N PHE A 149 7.06 6.00 -9.78
CA PHE A 149 6.37 6.29 -11.03
C PHE A 149 6.36 5.11 -12.01
N LEU A 150 7.44 4.33 -12.08
CA LEU A 150 7.47 3.08 -12.85
C LEU A 150 6.51 2.02 -12.28
N GLY A 151 6.37 1.94 -10.96
CA GLY A 151 5.35 1.12 -10.30
C GLY A 151 3.92 1.50 -10.70
N GLY A 152 3.71 2.77 -11.07
CA GLY A 152 2.45 3.29 -11.61
C GLY A 152 2.03 2.69 -12.97
N LEU A 153 2.91 1.95 -13.66
CA LEU A 153 2.59 1.25 -14.91
C LEU A 153 1.85 -0.08 -14.68
N SER A 154 1.70 -0.51 -13.42
CA SER A 154 0.98 -1.74 -13.08
C SER A 154 -0.51 -1.70 -13.50
N THR A 155 -1.05 -2.85 -13.88
CA THR A 155 -2.47 -3.03 -14.22
C THR A 155 -3.37 -3.07 -12.98
N MET A 156 -2.82 -3.38 -11.80
CA MET A 156 -3.57 -3.41 -10.55
C MET A 156 -3.86 -1.97 -10.07
N PRO A 157 -5.13 -1.54 -9.97
CA PRO A 157 -5.49 -0.15 -9.70
C PRO A 157 -5.01 0.33 -8.32
N ALA A 158 -5.03 -0.54 -7.32
CA ALA A 158 -4.53 -0.23 -5.97
C ALA A 158 -3.03 0.12 -5.97
N VAL A 159 -2.21 -0.70 -6.63
CA VAL A 159 -0.75 -0.48 -6.74
C VAL A 159 -0.46 0.76 -7.59
N ARG A 160 -1.20 0.92 -8.71
CA ARG A 160 -1.02 2.05 -9.62
C ARG A 160 -1.27 3.39 -8.93
N THR A 161 -2.38 3.52 -8.21
CA THR A 161 -2.71 4.75 -7.48
C THR A 161 -1.73 4.98 -6.34
N PHE A 162 -1.43 3.96 -5.53
CA PHE A 162 -0.42 4.05 -4.47
C PHE A 162 0.93 4.58 -4.98
N ALA A 163 1.44 4.02 -6.07
CA ALA A 163 2.76 4.37 -6.59
C ALA A 163 2.81 5.79 -7.16
N LEU A 164 1.75 6.26 -7.83
CA LEU A 164 1.67 7.65 -8.32
C LEU A 164 1.64 8.65 -7.16
N TYR A 165 0.87 8.37 -6.11
CA TYR A 165 0.77 9.23 -4.92
C TYR A 165 2.10 9.27 -4.14
N ALA A 166 2.75 8.13 -3.95
CA ALA A 166 4.04 8.03 -3.26
C ALA A 166 5.16 8.74 -4.04
N GLY A 167 5.24 8.51 -5.36
CA GLY A 167 6.24 9.15 -6.22
C GLY A 167 6.14 10.67 -6.22
N LEU A 168 4.92 11.22 -6.28
CA LEU A 168 4.72 12.67 -6.17
C LEU A 168 5.02 13.20 -4.76
N ALA A 169 4.60 12.48 -3.71
CA ALA A 169 4.85 12.89 -2.33
C ALA A 169 6.35 13.01 -2.05
N LEU A 170 7.17 12.06 -2.51
CA LEU A 170 8.63 12.10 -2.35
C LEU A 170 9.28 13.26 -3.13
N LEU A 171 8.80 13.58 -4.34
CA LEU A 171 9.28 14.75 -5.08
C LEU A 171 8.96 16.06 -4.36
N LEU A 172 7.74 16.19 -3.85
CA LEU A 172 7.31 17.37 -3.09
C LEU A 172 8.06 17.47 -1.76
N ASP A 173 8.31 16.32 -1.11
CA ASP A 173 9.09 16.23 0.13
C ASP A 173 10.51 16.76 -0.07
N PHE A 174 11.21 16.28 -1.10
CA PHE A 174 12.53 16.78 -1.47
C PHE A 174 12.51 18.29 -1.77
N ALA A 175 11.52 18.77 -2.53
CA ALA A 175 11.40 20.19 -2.86
C ALA A 175 11.21 21.06 -1.60
N LEU A 176 10.35 20.63 -0.66
CA LEU A 176 10.13 21.33 0.61
C LEU A 176 11.33 21.22 1.56
N GLN A 177 12.07 20.12 1.55
CA GLN A 177 13.30 19.96 2.33
C GLN A 177 14.40 20.90 1.83
N MET A 178 14.68 20.91 0.52
CA MET A 178 15.72 21.77 -0.04
C MET A 178 15.43 23.26 0.06
N THR A 179 14.16 23.65 0.22
CA THR A 179 13.74 25.06 0.34
C THR A 179 13.41 25.45 1.78
N CYS A 180 12.30 24.93 2.30
CA CYS A 180 11.76 25.29 3.61
C CYS A 180 12.65 24.80 4.75
N PHE A 181 13.06 23.52 4.71
CA PHE A 181 13.87 22.95 5.80
C PHE A 181 15.27 23.59 5.86
N VAL A 182 15.93 23.78 4.72
CA VAL A 182 17.23 24.50 4.69
C VAL A 182 17.08 25.93 5.23
N ALA A 183 16.01 26.65 4.89
CA ALA A 183 15.75 27.97 5.46
C ALA A 183 15.56 27.92 6.99
N LEU A 184 14.80 26.96 7.51
CA LEU A 184 14.62 26.77 8.95
C LEU A 184 15.93 26.37 9.65
N LEU A 185 16.76 25.54 9.03
CA LEU A 185 18.08 25.19 9.51
C LEU A 185 18.98 26.43 9.64
N THR A 186 18.96 27.35 8.66
CA THR A 186 19.71 28.61 8.77
C THR A 186 19.23 29.48 9.92
N LEU A 187 17.91 29.52 10.16
CA LEU A 187 17.32 30.28 11.27
C LEU A 187 17.66 29.66 12.63
N ASP A 188 17.61 28.33 12.74
CA ASP A 188 18.00 27.60 13.94
C ASP A 188 19.49 27.80 14.25
N ALA A 189 20.36 27.72 13.24
CA ALA A 189 21.79 27.96 13.39
C ALA A 189 22.11 29.40 13.83
N ARG A 190 21.41 30.40 13.28
CA ARG A 190 21.50 31.80 13.77
C ARG A 190 21.05 31.92 15.22
N ARG A 191 20.00 31.20 15.62
CA ARG A 191 19.50 31.19 17.00
C ARG A 191 20.51 30.55 17.95
N GLN A 192 21.12 29.42 17.59
CA GLN A 192 22.13 28.74 18.40
C GLN A 192 23.36 29.63 18.65
N ARG A 193 23.84 30.37 17.64
CA ARG A 193 24.88 31.39 17.82
C ARG A 193 24.48 32.50 18.81
N SER A 194 23.19 32.85 18.86
CA SER A 194 22.66 33.85 19.80
C SER A 194 22.33 33.31 21.21
N GLN A 195 22.57 32.02 21.49
CA GLN A 195 22.39 31.37 22.80
C GLN A 195 20.97 31.54 23.39
N ARG A 196 19.93 31.43 22.54
CA ARG A 196 18.52 31.48 22.95
C ARG A 196 17.94 30.08 23.12
N LEU A 197 17.02 29.92 24.08
CA LEU A 197 16.35 28.65 24.36
C LEU A 197 15.45 28.19 23.20
N ASP A 198 15.33 26.87 23.05
CA ASP A 198 14.78 26.25 21.85
C ASP A 198 13.26 26.49 21.69
N VAL A 199 12.51 26.33 22.78
CA VAL A 199 11.03 26.40 22.80
C VAL A 199 10.49 27.77 23.22
N CYS A 200 11.29 28.57 23.93
CA CYS A 200 10.90 29.89 24.44
C CYS A 200 11.82 30.99 23.90
N CYS A 201 11.48 31.53 22.72
CA CYS A 201 12.28 32.53 21.98
C CYS A 201 12.62 33.83 22.73
N CYS A 202 12.02 34.09 23.89
CA CYS A 202 12.13 35.35 24.64
C CYS A 202 13.09 35.30 25.84
N ILE A 203 13.66 34.13 26.18
CA ILE A 203 14.53 33.97 27.35
C ILE A 203 15.97 33.72 26.85
N SER A 204 16.85 34.71 27.06
CA SER A 204 18.27 34.58 26.76
C SER A 204 18.96 33.72 27.82
N GLY A 205 19.75 32.74 27.41
CA GLY A 205 20.62 32.01 28.33
C GLY A 205 21.62 32.96 29.00
N SER A 206 21.96 32.70 30.27
CA SER A 206 22.93 33.49 31.04
C SER A 206 24.28 33.59 30.29
N ASN A 207 24.80 34.81 30.13
CA ASN A 207 25.99 35.21 29.34
C ASN A 207 27.36 34.64 29.80
N SER A 208 27.42 33.46 30.42
CA SER A 208 28.66 33.01 31.09
C SER A 208 29.02 31.55 30.84
N ILE A 209 28.76 31.01 29.64
CA ILE A 209 29.29 29.70 29.27
C ILE A 209 30.08 29.91 27.98
N MET A 210 31.39 30.16 28.14
CA MET A 210 32.34 29.91 27.07
C MET A 210 32.18 28.44 26.71
N ILE A 211 31.69 28.16 25.50
CA ILE A 211 31.66 26.83 24.94
C ILE A 211 33.13 26.48 24.70
N GLU A 212 33.74 25.72 25.61
CA GLU A 212 34.98 25.02 25.30
C GLU A 212 34.66 24.11 24.11
N ASP A 213 35.29 24.44 22.99
CA ASP A 213 35.09 23.82 21.68
C ASP A 213 35.80 22.47 21.62
N ASP A 214 35.51 21.60 22.58
CA ASP A 214 35.94 20.22 22.51
C ASP A 214 34.98 19.54 21.53
N SER A 215 35.48 19.28 20.33
CA SER A 215 34.86 18.53 19.24
C SER A 215 34.52 17.11 19.72
N SER A 216 33.52 16.98 20.58
CA SER A 216 33.04 15.73 21.10
C SER A 216 32.28 15.02 19.98
N GLU A 217 33.03 14.28 19.16
CA GLU A 217 32.46 13.37 18.17
C GLU A 217 31.38 12.51 18.84
N GLY A 218 30.16 12.52 18.26
CA GLY A 218 29.01 11.82 18.85
C GLY A 218 29.32 10.36 19.16
N CYS A 219 28.79 9.86 20.28
CA CYS A 219 29.05 8.49 20.79
C CYS A 219 28.87 7.40 19.71
N LEU A 220 27.84 7.54 18.86
CA LEU A 220 27.59 6.63 17.72
C LEU A 220 28.74 6.65 16.72
N TYR A 221 29.21 7.83 16.30
CA TYR A 221 30.30 7.94 15.34
C TYR A 221 31.59 7.36 15.92
N ASN A 222 31.89 7.67 17.17
CA ASN A 222 33.07 7.15 17.84
C ASN A 222 33.07 5.60 17.91
N GLY A 223 31.92 5.01 18.25
CA GLY A 223 31.74 3.56 18.23
C GLY A 223 31.88 2.95 16.83
N PHE A 224 31.35 3.61 15.80
CA PHE A 224 31.47 3.16 14.42
C PHE A 224 32.92 3.22 13.92
N THR A 225 33.62 4.32 14.16
CA THR A 225 34.97 4.58 13.66
C THR A 225 36.01 3.73 14.38
N HIS A 226 35.93 3.59 15.71
CA HIS A 226 36.95 2.87 16.47
C HIS A 226 36.68 1.38 16.67
N HIS A 227 35.42 0.94 16.67
CA HIS A 227 35.09 -0.47 16.95
C HIS A 227 34.53 -1.19 15.73
N TYR A 228 33.46 -0.67 15.13
CA TYR A 228 32.72 -1.39 14.09
C TYR A 228 33.48 -1.48 12.76
N ALA A 229 33.90 -0.34 12.21
CA ALA A 229 34.61 -0.27 10.93
C ALA A 229 35.93 -1.07 10.90
N PRO A 230 36.84 -0.92 11.87
CA PRO A 230 38.08 -1.69 11.86
C PRO A 230 37.86 -3.18 12.13
N PHE A 231 36.79 -3.58 12.83
CA PHE A 231 36.43 -4.98 12.98
C PHE A 231 35.93 -5.59 11.66
N LEU A 232 35.02 -4.91 10.96
CA LEU A 232 34.45 -5.36 9.70
C LEU A 232 35.49 -5.46 8.58
N MET A 233 36.46 -4.53 8.55
CA MET A 233 37.51 -4.48 7.53
C MET A 233 38.62 -5.52 7.73
N LYS A 234 38.60 -6.32 8.81
CA LYS A 234 39.53 -7.45 8.98
C LYS A 234 39.31 -8.49 7.87
N GLY A 235 40.39 -8.90 7.21
CA GLY A 235 40.37 -9.90 6.12
C GLY A 235 39.49 -11.15 6.38
N PRO A 236 39.64 -11.86 7.52
CA PRO A 236 38.82 -13.05 7.80
C PRO A 236 37.35 -12.70 8.02
N VAL A 237 37.04 -11.57 8.67
CA VAL A 237 35.66 -11.13 8.93
C VAL A 237 34.96 -10.81 7.62
N ARG A 238 35.63 -10.08 6.71
CA ARG A 238 35.09 -9.77 5.38
C ARG A 238 34.75 -11.03 4.58
N LEU A 239 35.60 -12.07 4.63
CA LEU A 239 35.33 -13.34 3.95
C LEU A 239 34.11 -14.04 4.55
N ILE A 240 34.02 -14.09 5.89
CA ILE A 240 32.87 -14.69 6.58
C ILE A 240 31.57 -13.98 6.23
N VAL A 241 31.57 -12.64 6.25
CA VAL A 241 30.40 -11.83 5.90
C VAL A 241 29.97 -12.11 4.47
N LEU A 242 30.90 -12.11 3.50
CA LEU A 242 30.58 -12.41 2.11
C LEU A 242 29.98 -13.82 1.95
N LEU A 243 30.57 -14.83 2.57
CA LEU A 243 30.04 -16.20 2.51
C LEU A 243 28.65 -16.31 3.13
N LEU A 244 28.39 -15.60 4.23
CA LEU A 244 27.08 -15.58 4.87
C LEU A 244 26.02 -14.92 3.99
N PHE A 245 26.30 -13.74 3.42
CA PHE A 245 25.35 -13.04 2.54
C PHE A 245 25.08 -13.81 1.25
N VAL A 246 26.11 -14.42 0.65
CA VAL A 246 25.93 -15.28 -0.53
C VAL A 246 25.10 -16.51 -0.18
N GLY A 247 25.42 -17.19 0.92
CA GLY A 247 24.66 -18.35 1.39
C GLY A 247 23.19 -18.01 1.69
N TRP A 248 22.95 -16.86 2.34
CA TRP A 248 21.60 -16.37 2.63
C TRP A 248 20.82 -16.03 1.35
N THR A 249 21.48 -15.43 0.36
CA THR A 249 20.87 -15.10 -0.93
C THR A 249 20.52 -16.37 -1.69
N CYS A 250 21.42 -17.36 -1.75
CA CYS A 250 21.15 -18.66 -2.36
C CYS A 250 19.99 -19.40 -1.67
N PHE A 251 19.95 -19.37 -0.33
CA PHE A 251 18.85 -19.94 0.43
C PHE A 251 17.52 -19.24 0.12
N SER A 252 17.51 -17.90 0.10
CA SER A 252 16.32 -17.11 -0.23
C SER A 252 15.83 -17.39 -1.65
N CYS A 253 16.73 -17.50 -2.64
CA CYS A 253 16.40 -17.89 -4.00
C CYS A 253 15.78 -19.29 -4.09
N GLY A 254 16.28 -20.26 -3.31
CA GLY A 254 15.68 -21.58 -3.21
C GLY A 254 14.31 -21.56 -2.55
N ALA A 255 14.14 -20.77 -1.49
CA ALA A 255 12.88 -20.66 -0.76
C ALA A 255 11.77 -19.97 -1.58
N LEU A 256 12.12 -19.01 -2.44
CA LEU A 256 11.18 -18.28 -3.30
C LEU A 256 10.30 -19.23 -4.14
N MET A 257 10.82 -20.38 -4.59
CA MET A 257 10.07 -21.36 -5.37
C MET A 257 8.89 -21.99 -4.63
N ASN A 258 8.90 -21.97 -3.30
CA ASN A 258 7.83 -22.56 -2.48
C ASN A 258 6.73 -21.55 -2.08
N THR A 259 6.82 -20.31 -2.55
CA THR A 259 5.85 -19.26 -2.20
C THR A 259 4.51 -19.56 -2.88
N ARG A 260 3.45 -19.75 -2.08
CA ARG A 260 2.09 -19.93 -2.61
C ARG A 260 1.59 -18.60 -3.15
N ILE A 261 1.03 -18.63 -4.36
CA ILE A 261 0.42 -17.46 -5.01
C ILE A 261 -1.06 -17.42 -4.64
N GLY A 262 -1.53 -16.28 -4.16
CA GLY A 262 -2.93 -16.05 -3.82
C GLY A 262 -3.07 -15.39 -2.45
N LEU A 263 -4.17 -14.67 -2.26
CA LEU A 263 -4.58 -14.13 -0.97
C LEU A 263 -5.79 -14.93 -0.50
N ASP A 264 -5.64 -15.65 0.60
CA ASP A 264 -6.78 -16.34 1.21
C ASP A 264 -7.71 -15.31 1.86
N GLN A 265 -9.01 -15.38 1.55
CA GLN A 265 -9.99 -14.42 2.12
C GLN A 265 -10.12 -14.52 3.64
N GLU A 266 -9.77 -15.67 4.22
CA GLU A 266 -9.82 -15.91 5.67
C GLU A 266 -8.78 -15.07 6.42
N ILE A 267 -7.60 -14.82 5.83
CA ILE A 267 -6.53 -14.04 6.47
C ILE A 267 -6.71 -12.54 6.34
N SER A 268 -7.59 -12.08 5.45
CA SER A 268 -7.93 -10.66 5.35
C SER A 268 -8.98 -10.20 6.35
N MET A 269 -9.58 -11.14 7.11
CA MET A 269 -10.59 -10.83 8.13
C MET A 269 -9.98 -10.83 9.54
N PRO A 270 -10.51 -9.99 10.44
CA PRO A 270 -10.18 -10.06 11.87
C PRO A 270 -10.24 -11.48 12.43
N LEU A 271 -9.34 -11.80 13.38
CA LEU A 271 -9.32 -13.10 14.08
C LEU A 271 -10.58 -13.37 14.92
N ASP A 272 -11.30 -12.32 15.32
CA ASP A 272 -12.54 -12.38 16.06
C ASP A 272 -13.80 -12.25 15.18
N SER A 273 -13.64 -12.19 13.85
CA SER A 273 -14.75 -12.00 12.92
C SER A 273 -15.60 -13.26 12.77
N TYR A 274 -16.93 -13.09 12.73
CA TYR A 274 -17.86 -14.17 12.38
C TYR A 274 -17.66 -14.71 10.96
N LEU A 275 -17.03 -13.92 10.08
CA LEU A 275 -16.69 -14.34 8.73
C LEU A 275 -15.67 -15.48 8.69
N GLN A 276 -14.81 -15.60 9.71
CA GLN A 276 -13.88 -16.72 9.79
C GLN A 276 -14.61 -18.06 9.87
N ASP A 277 -15.62 -18.14 10.74
CA ASP A 277 -16.43 -19.33 10.87
C ASP A 277 -17.27 -19.59 9.62
N TYR A 278 -17.77 -18.54 8.95
CA TYR A 278 -18.43 -18.67 7.67
C TYR A 278 -17.52 -19.26 6.59
N PHE A 279 -16.33 -18.70 6.36
CA PHE A 279 -15.40 -19.22 5.36
C PHE A 279 -14.93 -20.63 5.67
N ARG A 280 -14.76 -20.97 6.96
CA ARG A 280 -14.42 -22.34 7.38
C ARG A 280 -15.58 -23.31 7.10
N MET A 281 -16.82 -22.93 7.42
CA MET A 281 -18.00 -23.74 7.13
C MET A 281 -18.24 -23.86 5.62
N GLN A 282 -17.99 -22.80 4.86
CA GLN A 282 -18.09 -22.82 3.41
C GLN A 282 -17.09 -23.81 2.80
N LYS A 283 -15.82 -23.81 3.24
CA LYS A 283 -14.78 -24.73 2.77
C LYS A 283 -15.06 -26.21 3.12
N THR A 284 -15.74 -26.47 4.24
CA THR A 284 -15.90 -27.83 4.79
C THR A 284 -17.27 -28.46 4.53
N ALA A 285 -18.34 -27.66 4.53
CA ALA A 285 -19.72 -28.15 4.43
C ALA A 285 -20.40 -27.83 3.09
N LEU A 286 -19.95 -26.82 2.33
CA LEU A 286 -20.58 -26.47 1.05
C LEU A 286 -20.10 -27.39 -0.06
N ALA A 287 -21.02 -28.15 -0.65
CA ALA A 287 -20.72 -29.11 -1.71
C ALA A 287 -20.65 -28.49 -3.12
N VAL A 288 -21.16 -27.26 -3.29
CA VAL A 288 -21.28 -26.57 -4.58
C VAL A 288 -20.53 -25.23 -4.57
N GLY A 289 -19.95 -24.88 -5.72
CA GLY A 289 -19.25 -23.61 -5.91
C GLY A 289 -20.17 -22.46 -6.32
N PRO A 290 -19.59 -21.28 -6.63
CA PRO A 290 -20.34 -20.16 -7.20
C PRO A 290 -20.92 -20.52 -8.58
N PRO A 291 -22.09 -19.97 -8.96
CA PRO A 291 -22.71 -20.24 -10.25
C PRO A 291 -21.89 -19.65 -11.42
N LEU A 292 -21.81 -20.40 -12.52
CA LEU A 292 -21.14 -20.00 -13.75
C LEU A 292 -22.17 -19.75 -14.86
N TYR A 293 -22.06 -18.62 -15.55
CA TYR A 293 -22.96 -18.24 -16.64
C TYR A 293 -22.21 -18.17 -17.97
N PHE A 294 -22.59 -19.02 -18.93
CA PHE A 294 -22.08 -18.97 -20.30
C PHE A 294 -22.93 -18.03 -21.14
N VAL A 295 -22.40 -16.83 -21.44
CA VAL A 295 -23.13 -15.77 -22.14
C VAL A 295 -22.81 -15.78 -23.63
N VAL A 296 -23.82 -16.04 -24.46
CA VAL A 296 -23.73 -15.87 -25.92
C VAL A 296 -23.94 -14.40 -26.26
N ARG A 297 -22.96 -13.80 -26.95
CA ARG A 297 -22.97 -12.37 -27.30
C ARG A 297 -24.05 -12.07 -28.37
N PRO A 298 -24.54 -10.82 -28.45
CA PRO A 298 -25.46 -10.42 -29.51
C PRO A 298 -24.84 -10.60 -30.90
N GLY A 299 -25.68 -10.92 -31.89
CA GLY A 299 -25.27 -11.23 -33.27
C GLY A 299 -25.44 -12.70 -33.65
N TYR A 300 -25.84 -13.55 -32.71
CA TYR A 300 -26.19 -14.95 -32.98
C TYR A 300 -27.63 -15.10 -33.48
N ASN A 301 -27.84 -15.91 -34.52
CA ASN A 301 -29.16 -16.12 -35.09
C ASN A 301 -29.86 -17.33 -34.47
N TYR A 302 -30.84 -17.09 -33.59
CA TYR A 302 -31.59 -18.16 -32.95
C TYR A 302 -32.77 -18.69 -33.78
N THR A 303 -33.06 -18.12 -34.97
CA THR A 303 -34.26 -18.52 -35.73
C THR A 303 -34.01 -19.70 -36.66
N ARG A 304 -32.76 -19.93 -37.08
CA ARG A 304 -32.40 -21.02 -38.01
C ARG A 304 -32.10 -22.30 -37.24
N PHE A 305 -32.56 -23.43 -37.75
CA PHE A 305 -32.33 -24.73 -37.12
C PHE A 305 -30.84 -25.11 -37.03
N GLU A 306 -30.05 -24.81 -38.07
CA GLU A 306 -28.61 -25.08 -38.09
C GLU A 306 -27.89 -24.38 -36.92
N ASP A 307 -28.25 -23.11 -36.68
CA ASP A 307 -27.73 -22.33 -35.56
C ASP A 307 -28.29 -22.87 -34.23
N GLN A 308 -29.60 -23.11 -34.11
CA GLN A 308 -30.19 -23.70 -32.90
C GLN A 308 -29.49 -25.01 -32.49
N SER A 309 -29.16 -25.87 -33.46
CA SER A 309 -28.47 -27.16 -33.27
C SER A 309 -27.09 -27.03 -32.61
N LEU A 310 -26.41 -25.89 -32.77
CA LEU A 310 -25.11 -25.61 -32.15
C LEU A 310 -25.23 -25.15 -30.69
N ILE A 311 -26.42 -24.80 -30.23
CA ILE A 311 -26.64 -24.39 -28.82
C ILE A 311 -27.39 -25.47 -28.06
N CYS A 312 -28.46 -26.04 -28.61
CA CYS A 312 -29.36 -26.94 -27.90
C CYS A 312 -28.73 -28.27 -27.48
N GLY A 313 -29.26 -28.89 -26.42
CA GLY A 313 -28.89 -30.23 -25.93
C GLY A 313 -29.94 -31.31 -26.26
N SER A 314 -31.07 -30.93 -26.85
CA SER A 314 -32.16 -31.84 -27.20
C SER A 314 -31.78 -32.90 -28.26
N PRO A 315 -32.52 -34.02 -28.36
CA PRO A 315 -32.34 -34.98 -29.45
C PRO A 315 -32.48 -34.31 -30.83
N GLY A 316 -31.46 -34.45 -31.67
CA GLY A 316 -31.37 -33.81 -32.99
C GLY A 316 -30.42 -32.60 -33.05
N CYS A 317 -29.91 -32.15 -31.91
CA CYS A 317 -28.86 -31.13 -31.83
C CYS A 317 -27.47 -31.73 -32.08
N SER A 318 -26.50 -30.88 -32.40
CA SER A 318 -25.11 -31.28 -32.63
C SER A 318 -24.50 -31.86 -31.36
N SER A 319 -23.69 -32.92 -31.49
CA SER A 319 -22.93 -33.49 -30.37
C SER A 319 -21.85 -32.54 -29.84
N GLN A 320 -21.50 -31.51 -30.62
CA GLN A 320 -20.58 -30.43 -30.23
C GLN A 320 -21.32 -29.15 -29.85
N SER A 321 -22.62 -29.21 -29.55
CA SER A 321 -23.36 -28.04 -29.12
C SER A 321 -22.83 -27.47 -27.80
N LEU A 322 -23.10 -26.19 -27.54
CA LEU A 322 -22.72 -25.52 -26.29
C LEU A 322 -23.18 -26.32 -25.06
N GLN A 323 -24.45 -26.75 -25.06
CA GLN A 323 -25.02 -27.55 -23.98
C GLN A 323 -24.34 -28.92 -23.83
N SER A 324 -24.05 -29.60 -24.94
CA SER A 324 -23.34 -30.88 -24.92
C SER A 324 -21.91 -30.76 -24.39
N GLN A 325 -21.19 -29.69 -24.76
CA GLN A 325 -19.82 -29.45 -24.28
C GLN A 325 -19.77 -29.17 -22.79
N ILE A 326 -20.69 -28.35 -22.26
CA ILE A 326 -20.72 -28.05 -20.82
C ILE A 326 -21.20 -29.29 -20.04
N SER A 327 -22.17 -30.04 -20.57
CA SER A 327 -22.60 -31.31 -19.98
C SER A 327 -21.45 -32.32 -19.91
N LEU A 328 -20.64 -32.41 -20.97
CA LEU A 328 -19.43 -33.23 -20.99
C LEU A 328 -18.38 -32.72 -19.99
N ALA A 329 -18.23 -31.40 -19.86
CA ALA A 329 -17.32 -30.79 -18.89
C ALA A 329 -17.74 -31.10 -17.45
N ALA A 330 -19.05 -31.16 -17.16
CA ALA A 330 -19.59 -31.50 -15.85
C ALA A 330 -19.27 -32.95 -15.44
N VAL A 331 -19.21 -33.88 -16.41
CA VAL A 331 -18.78 -35.27 -16.16
C VAL A 331 -17.34 -35.34 -15.65
N TYR A 332 -16.47 -34.43 -16.09
CA TYR A 332 -15.05 -34.36 -15.68
C TYR A 332 -14.76 -33.24 -14.67
N SER A 333 -15.62 -33.11 -13.65
CA SER A 333 -15.59 -32.05 -12.64
C SER A 333 -14.26 -31.88 -11.90
N ASN A 334 -13.48 -32.95 -11.74
CA ASN A 334 -12.16 -32.89 -11.10
C ASN A 334 -11.17 -31.96 -11.82
N VAL A 335 -11.26 -31.90 -13.16
CA VAL A 335 -10.37 -31.11 -14.02
C VAL A 335 -11.01 -29.77 -14.38
N THR A 336 -12.26 -29.78 -14.86
CA THR A 336 -12.95 -28.58 -15.37
C THR A 336 -13.51 -27.69 -14.27
N LYS A 337 -13.63 -28.22 -13.04
CA LYS A 337 -14.27 -27.56 -11.88
C LYS A 337 -15.75 -27.22 -12.08
N ILE A 338 -16.40 -27.79 -13.11
CA ILE A 338 -17.85 -27.71 -13.33
C ILE A 338 -18.46 -28.97 -12.74
N SER A 339 -19.37 -28.84 -11.77
CA SER A 339 -19.99 -29.98 -11.08
C SER A 339 -21.36 -30.37 -11.63
N GLU A 340 -22.11 -29.40 -12.14
CA GLU A 340 -23.50 -29.57 -12.56
C GLU A 340 -23.68 -29.33 -14.06
N PRO A 341 -24.61 -30.03 -14.72
CA PRO A 341 -24.93 -29.78 -16.11
C PRO A 341 -25.56 -28.39 -16.30
N PRO A 342 -25.41 -27.80 -17.49
CA PRO A 342 -25.98 -26.49 -17.80
C PRO A 342 -27.52 -26.51 -17.84
N PHE A 343 -28.12 -25.38 -17.46
CA PHE A 343 -29.53 -25.11 -17.74
C PHE A 343 -29.69 -24.49 -19.12
N SER A 344 -30.72 -24.91 -19.87
CA SER A 344 -30.94 -24.52 -21.27
C SER A 344 -32.33 -23.98 -21.50
N TRP A 345 -32.47 -22.66 -21.58
CA TRP A 345 -33.75 -22.04 -21.87
C TRP A 345 -34.31 -22.42 -23.25
N ILE A 346 -33.44 -22.70 -24.23
CA ILE A 346 -33.86 -23.04 -25.60
C ILE A 346 -34.42 -24.46 -25.69
N ASP A 347 -33.87 -25.41 -24.92
CA ASP A 347 -34.40 -26.77 -24.84
C ASP A 347 -35.73 -26.80 -24.08
N ASP A 348 -35.84 -26.01 -23.01
CA ASP A 348 -37.10 -25.80 -22.30
C ASP A 348 -38.15 -25.17 -23.22
N TYR A 349 -37.76 -24.20 -24.05
CA TYR A 349 -38.64 -23.59 -25.05
C TYR A 349 -39.11 -24.60 -26.11
N PHE A 350 -38.22 -25.44 -26.64
CA PHE A 350 -38.60 -26.51 -27.58
C PHE A 350 -39.52 -27.55 -26.94
N THR A 351 -39.30 -27.86 -25.67
CA THR A 351 -40.16 -28.78 -24.91
C THR A 351 -41.53 -28.16 -24.64
N TRP A 352 -41.54 -26.88 -24.28
CA TRP A 352 -42.75 -26.10 -24.01
C TRP A 352 -43.63 -25.95 -25.26
N THR A 353 -43.03 -25.64 -26.41
CA THR A 353 -43.76 -25.50 -27.69
C THR A 353 -44.34 -26.82 -28.20
N LYS A 354 -43.64 -27.95 -27.97
CA LYS A 354 -44.13 -29.29 -28.37
C LYS A 354 -45.21 -29.84 -27.43
N THR A 355 -45.36 -29.29 -26.23
CA THR A 355 -46.33 -29.76 -25.25
C THR A 355 -47.71 -29.17 -25.57
N PRO A 356 -48.71 -29.98 -25.95
CA PRO A 356 -49.98 -29.48 -26.49
C PRO A 356 -50.81 -28.65 -25.50
N ALA A 357 -50.57 -28.80 -24.19
CA ALA A 357 -51.25 -28.05 -23.14
C ALA A 357 -50.53 -26.77 -22.71
N CYS A 358 -49.38 -26.44 -23.31
CA CYS A 358 -48.52 -25.33 -22.90
C CYS A 358 -48.55 -24.15 -23.87
N CYS A 359 -48.50 -24.42 -25.18
CA CYS A 359 -48.51 -23.40 -26.23
C CYS A 359 -49.85 -23.40 -26.97
N GLU A 360 -50.86 -22.76 -26.36
CA GLU A 360 -52.19 -22.58 -26.94
C GLU A 360 -52.37 -21.12 -27.39
N MET A 361 -53.02 -20.93 -28.54
CA MET A 361 -53.43 -19.62 -29.03
C MET A 361 -54.94 -19.58 -29.17
N ASP A 362 -55.54 -18.45 -28.82
CA ASP A 362 -56.97 -18.23 -29.06
C ASP A 362 -57.23 -18.11 -30.56
N ASN A 363 -58.20 -18.88 -31.05
CA ASN A 363 -58.57 -18.93 -32.46
C ASN A 363 -59.21 -17.63 -32.96
N ALA A 364 -59.79 -16.82 -32.06
CA ALA A 364 -60.43 -15.55 -32.42
C ALA A 364 -59.45 -14.36 -32.39
N THR A 365 -58.61 -14.27 -31.36
CA THR A 365 -57.71 -13.12 -31.15
C THR A 365 -56.27 -13.35 -31.60
N MET A 366 -55.89 -14.58 -31.95
CA MET A 366 -54.50 -14.99 -32.20
C MET A 366 -53.53 -14.66 -31.04
N ALA A 367 -54.08 -14.42 -29.84
CA ALA A 367 -53.30 -14.16 -28.65
C ALA A 367 -52.92 -15.47 -27.95
N PHE A 368 -51.78 -15.47 -27.25
CA PHE A 368 -51.36 -16.59 -26.41
C PHE A 368 -52.32 -16.78 -25.23
N CYS A 369 -52.79 -18.02 -25.01
CA CYS A 369 -53.69 -18.38 -23.93
C CYS A 369 -52.92 -18.79 -22.66
N PRO A 370 -52.98 -18.02 -21.56
CA PRO A 370 -52.40 -18.44 -20.29
C PRO A 370 -53.22 -19.58 -19.69
N ARG A 371 -52.54 -20.59 -19.12
CA ARG A 371 -53.15 -21.78 -18.52
C ARG A 371 -54.23 -21.51 -17.44
N ASN A 372 -54.27 -20.30 -16.87
CA ASN A 372 -55.22 -19.89 -15.83
C ASN A 372 -56.52 -19.27 -16.33
N HIS A 373 -56.72 -19.08 -17.64
CA HIS A 373 -58.04 -18.68 -18.13
C HIS A 373 -58.97 -19.89 -18.13
N THR A 374 -59.97 -19.84 -17.25
CA THR A 374 -61.12 -20.74 -17.24
C THR A 374 -61.68 -20.84 -18.66
N ARG A 375 -61.53 -22.01 -19.27
CA ARG A 375 -62.10 -22.31 -20.59
C ARG A 375 -63.60 -22.00 -20.54
N PRO A 376 -64.12 -21.02 -21.31
CA PRO A 376 -65.56 -20.95 -21.51
C PRO A 376 -65.97 -22.24 -22.26
N LYS A 377 -66.97 -22.92 -21.70
CA LYS A 377 -67.50 -24.18 -22.23
C LYS A 377 -68.05 -24.04 -23.64
#